data_AF-A0A1R3SQV1-F1
#
_entry.id   AF-A0A1R3SQV1-F1
#
_cell.length_a   1.000
_cell.length_b   1.000
_cell.length_c   1.000
_cell.angle_alpha   90.00
_cell.angle_beta   90.00
_cell.angle_gamma   90.00
#
_symmetry.space_group_name_H-M   'P 1'
#
loop_
_entity.id
_entity.type
_entity.pdbx_description
1 polymer ?
#
loop_
_entity_poly.entity_id
_entity_poly.type
_entity_poly.pdbx_seq_one_letter_code
_entity_poly.pdbx_strand_id
1 'polypeptide(L)' 'MATNLRKTHPMIKIINNSFIDLPSPPNISAWWNFGSLLGICLILQITTGIFLAMHYSPNISLAFSSV' A
#
# COMPACT_ATOMS: atom_id res chain seq x y z
N MET A 1 32.55 8.72 11.40
CA MET A 1 31.53 7.71 11.04
C MET A 1 30.58 8.37 10.04
N ALA A 2 30.59 7.96 8.77
CA ALA A 2 29.73 8.57 7.76
C ALA A 2 28.26 8.27 8.09
N THR A 3 27.46 9.31 8.28
CA THR A 3 26.03 9.16 8.58
C THR A 3 25.30 8.80 7.29
N ASN A 4 24.73 7.59 7.23
CA ASN A 4 24.02 7.11 6.05
C ASN A 4 22.81 8.02 5.76
N LEU A 5 22.61 8.40 4.49
CA LEU A 5 21.51 9.24 4.04
C LEU A 5 20.14 8.70 4.53
N ARG A 6 19.99 7.38 4.61
CA ARG A 6 18.80 6.71 5.13
C ARG A 6 18.42 7.13 6.56
N LYS A 7 19.40 7.47 7.39
CA LYS A 7 19.21 7.82 8.81
C LYS A 7 19.21 9.34 9.04
N THR A 8 19.75 10.12 8.11
CA THR A 8 19.87 11.58 8.24
C THR A 8 18.79 12.35 7.48
N HIS A 9 18.43 11.91 6.27
CA HIS A 9 17.45 12.63 5.48
C HIS A 9 16.06 12.52 6.12
N PRO A 10 15.38 13.63 6.45
CA PRO A 10 14.18 13.62 7.29
C PRO A 10 13.06 12.73 6.74
N MET A 11 12.82 12.75 5.42
CA MET A 11 11.81 11.88 4.80
C MET A 11 12.22 10.41 4.75
N ILE A 12 13.50 10.12 4.48
CA ILE A 12 13.97 8.75 4.31
C ILE A 12 14.12 8.09 5.69
N LYS A 13 14.41 8.87 6.73
CA LYS A 13 14.46 8.41 8.12
C LYS A 13 13.13 7.83 8.58
N ILE A 14 12.00 8.40 8.15
CA ILE A 14 10.66 7.87 8.47
C ILE A 14 10.50 6.47 7.88
N ILE A 15 10.77 6.32 6.57
CA ILE A 15 10.72 5.04 5.85
C ILE A 15 11.70 4.03 6.48
N ASN A 16 12.90 4.49 6.82
CA ASN A 16 13.92 3.65 7.43
C ASN A 16 13.42 3.03 8.73
N ASN A 17 12.82 3.84 9.61
CA ASN A 17 12.41 3.38 10.94
C ASN A 17 11.11 2.56 10.93
N SER A 18 10.25 2.74 9.93
CA SER A 18 8.97 2.01 9.83
C SER A 18 9.04 0.75 8.96
N PHE A 19 9.98 0.68 8.01
CA PHE A 19 9.99 -0.37 7.00
C PHE A 19 11.29 -1.15 6.89
N ILE A 20 12.45 -0.52 7.12
CA ILE A 20 13.75 -1.17 6.88
C ILE A 20 14.42 -1.62 8.19
N ASP A 21 14.72 -0.68 9.07
CA ASP A 21 15.36 -0.93 10.37
C ASP A 21 14.29 -0.96 11.47
N LEU A 22 13.20 -1.71 11.24
CA LEU A 22 12.13 -1.91 12.22
C LEU A 22 12.50 -3.09 13.15
N PRO A 23 12.53 -2.92 14.48
CA PRO A 23 12.73 -4.04 15.40
C PRO A 23 11.47 -4.90 15.47
N SER A 24 11.51 -6.07 14.83
CA SER A 24 10.42 -7.05 14.81
C SER A 24 10.77 -8.29 15.65
N PRO A 25 9.82 -8.88 16.38
CA PRO A 25 10.08 -10.13 17.11
C PRO A 25 10.44 -11.27 16.14
N PRO A 26 11.37 -12.17 16.50
CA PRO A 26 11.84 -13.22 15.59
C PRO A 26 10.80 -14.34 15.38
N ASN A 27 9.84 -14.51 16.30
CA ASN A 27 8.80 -15.54 16.24
C ASN A 27 7.45 -14.95 15.81
N ILE A 28 7.39 -14.34 14.63
CA ILE A 28 6.14 -13.86 14.04
C ILE A 28 5.37 -15.02 13.39
N SER A 29 4.08 -15.12 13.69
CA SER A 29 3.18 -16.10 13.08
C SER A 29 2.69 -15.63 11.70
N ALA A 30 2.10 -16.55 10.93
CA ALA A 30 1.54 -16.24 9.62
C ALA A 30 0.48 -15.11 9.66
N TRP A 31 -0.21 -14.93 10.80
CA TRP A 31 -1.23 -13.89 10.99
C TRP A 31 -0.69 -12.46 10.83
N TRP A 32 0.60 -12.24 11.07
CA TRP A 32 1.22 -10.92 10.88
C TRP A 32 1.28 -10.46 9.41
N ASN A 33 1.17 -11.40 8.45
CA ASN A 33 1.17 -11.07 7.02
C ASN A 33 -0.11 -10.35 6.57
N PHE A 34 -1.21 -10.43 7.32
CA PHE A 34 -2.47 -9.80 6.94
C PHE A 34 -2.36 -8.27 6.89
N GLY A 35 -1.51 -7.65 7.73
CA GLY A 35 -1.28 -6.21 7.68
C GLY A 35 -0.75 -5.75 6.31
N SER A 36 0.33 -6.38 5.83
CA SER A 36 0.89 -6.07 4.50
C SER A 36 -0.06 -6.46 3.37
N LEU A 37 -0.79 -7.57 3.51
CA LEU A 37 -1.74 -8.01 2.50
C LEU A 37 -2.90 -7.01 2.32
N LEU A 38 -3.40 -6.43 3.41
CA LEU A 38 -4.41 -5.37 3.37
C LEU A 38 -3.89 -4.10 2.68
N GLY A 39 -2.63 -3.72 2.95
CA GLY A 39 -1.99 -2.60 2.26
C GLY A 39 -1.89 -2.81 0.75
N ILE A 40 -1.46 -4.00 0.32
CA ILE A 40 -1.40 -4.36 -1.11
C ILE A 40 -2.83 -4.41 -1.71
N CYS A 41 -3.79 -4.99 -0.99
CA CYS A 41 -5.19 -5.05 -1.41
C CYS A 41 -5.74 -3.64 -1.68
N LEU A 42 -5.50 -2.69 -0.78
CA LEU A 42 -5.94 -1.30 -0.96
C LEU A 42 -5.34 -0.66 -2.23
N ILE A 43 -4.03 -0.82 -2.45
CA ILE A 43 -3.35 -0.29 -3.65
C ILE A 43 -3.96 -0.91 -4.93
N LEU A 44 -4.19 -2.22 -4.92
CA LEU A 44 -4.83 -2.92 -6.03
C LEU A 44 -6.23 -2.37 -6.28
N GLN A 45 -7.08 -2.28 -5.25
CA GLN A 45 -8.46 -1.81 -5.36
C GLN A 45 -8.56 -0.36 -5.86
N ILE A 46 -7.69 0.54 -5.40
CA ILE A 46 -7.65 1.93 -5.88
C ILE A 46 -7.25 1.95 -7.35
N THR A 47 -6.20 1.20 -7.71
CA THR A 47 -5.67 1.20 -9.07
C THR A 47 -6.69 0.61 -10.06
N THR A 48 -7.20 -0.58 -9.79
CA THR A 48 -8.23 -1.23 -10.63
C THR A 48 -9.53 -0.44 -10.65
N GLY A 49 -9.93 0.14 -9.52
CA GLY A 49 -11.11 1.00 -9.41
C GLY A 49 -11.00 2.25 -10.27
N ILE A 50 -9.82 2.88 -10.35
CA ILE A 50 -9.57 4.02 -11.25
C ILE A 50 -9.74 3.59 -12.72
N PHE A 51 -9.17 2.45 -13.11
CA PHE A 51 -9.33 1.94 -14.49
C PHE A 51 -10.79 1.62 -14.81
N LEU A 52 -11.52 1.02 -13.86
CA LEU A 52 -12.93 0.70 -14.05
C LEU A 52 -13.78 1.97 -14.17
N ALA A 53 -13.49 2.99 -13.34
CA ALA A 53 -14.18 4.27 -13.38
C ALA A 53 -14.00 5.04 -14.71
N MET A 54 -12.92 4.80 -15.45
CA MET A 54 -12.73 5.39 -16.79
C MET A 54 -13.70 4.82 -17.83
N HIS A 55 -14.22 3.60 -17.63
CA HIS A 55 -15.11 2.92 -18.56
C HIS A 55 -16.56 2.83 -18.07
N TYR A 56 -16.79 3.03 -16.77
CA TYR A 56 -18.11 2.95 -16.16
C TYR A 56 -18.98 4.19 -16.43
N SER A 57 -20.27 3.98 -16.71
CA SER A 57 -21.27 5.05 -16.84
C SER A 57 -22.21 5.09 -15.63
N PRO A 58 -22.27 6.19 -14.86
CA PRO A 58 -23.03 6.25 -13.61
C PRO A 58 -24.55 6.47 -13.79
N ASN A 59 -25.10 6.30 -15.01
CA ASN A 59 -26.53 6.45 -15.25
C ASN A 59 -27.26 5.12 -15.00
N ILE A 60 -28.42 5.13 -14.33
CA ILE A 60 -29.20 3.93 -14.00
C ILE A 60 -29.54 3.05 -15.22
N SER A 61 -29.75 3.66 -16.39
CA SER A 61 -30.04 2.91 -17.63
C SER A 61 -28.81 2.29 -18.28
N LEU A 62 -27.61 2.82 -18.00
CA LEU A 62 -26.35 2.41 -18.63
C LEU A 62 -25.40 1.66 -17.70
N ALA A 63 -25.61 1.74 -16.38
CA ALA A 63 -24.73 1.17 -15.37
C ALA A 63 -24.43 -0.30 -15.64
N PHE A 64 -25.46 -1.13 -15.84
CA PHE A 64 -25.27 -2.56 -16.12
C PHE A 64 -24.58 -2.83 -17.47
N SER A 65 -24.89 -2.06 -18.51
CA SER A 65 -24.25 -2.23 -19.82
C SER A 65 -22.81 -1.74 -19.89
N SER A 66 -22.38 -0.93 -18.92
CA SER A 66 -21.04 -0.35 -18.84
C SER A 66 -20.09 -1.10 -17.89
N VAL A 67 -20.59 -2.13 -17.20
CA VAL A 67 -19.83 -3.06 -16.35
C VAL A 67 -19.45 -4.29 -17.17
#